data_AF-A0A316NGL9-F1
#
_entry.id   AF-A0A316NGL9-F1
#
_cell.length_a   1.000
_cell.length_b   1.000
_cell.length_c   1.000
_cell.angle_alpha   90.00
_cell.angle_beta   90.00
_cell.angle_gamma   90.00
#
_symmetry.space_group_name_H-M   'P 1'
#
loop_
_entity.id
_entity.type
_entity.pdbx_description
1 polymer ?
#
loop_
_entity_poly.entity_id
_entity_poly.type
_entity_poly.pdbx_seq_one_letter_code
_entity_poly.pdbx_strand_id
1 'polypeptide(L)'
;MANYCHLSYEDRKNIEDGLNENKSINQIAKEINRSHTTVLREIDRNKIYFKPKQYGTYKNNNYDRDISCSRLAKSPYVCNGCKSRSGCRKERYTYYARKADDSYREVKSN
;
A
#
# COMPACT_ATOMS: atom_id res chain seq x y z
N MET A 1 13.57 20.16 -20.35
CA MET A 1 13.27 19.93 -18.92
C MET A 1 12.22 18.84 -18.79
N ALA A 2 12.44 17.83 -17.96
CA ALA A 2 11.35 16.93 -17.55
C ALA A 2 10.44 17.70 -16.58
N ASN A 3 9.15 17.85 -16.91
CA ASN A 3 8.16 18.40 -15.99
C ASN A 3 7.91 17.35 -14.89
N TYR A 4 8.55 17.51 -13.74
CA TYR A 4 8.26 16.72 -12.56
C TYR A 4 6.93 17.19 -11.97
N CYS A 5 5.82 16.65 -12.49
CA CYS A 5 4.52 16.84 -11.86
C CYS A 5 4.44 15.96 -10.62
N HIS A 6 4.39 16.61 -9.46
CA HIS A 6 4.06 15.95 -8.20
C HIS A 6 2.61 15.45 -8.23
N LEU A 7 2.37 14.30 -7.61
CA LEU A 7 1.00 13.83 -7.37
C LEU A 7 0.29 14.80 -6.44
N SER A 8 -0.93 15.18 -6.82
CA SER A 8 -1.83 15.94 -5.95
C SER A 8 -2.38 15.03 -4.83
N TYR A 9 -2.96 15.63 -3.80
CA TYR A 9 -3.70 14.85 -2.79
C TYR A 9 -4.84 14.03 -3.42
N GLU A 10 -5.53 14.61 -4.42
CA GLU A 10 -6.60 13.93 -5.13
C GLU A 10 -6.07 12.73 -5.93
N ASP A 11 -4.91 12.87 -6.59
CA ASP A 11 -4.26 11.75 -7.28
C ASP A 11 -3.95 10.62 -6.27
N ARG A 12 -3.46 10.96 -5.07
CA ARG A 12 -3.17 9.99 -4.00
C ARG A 12 -4.42 9.30 -3.50
N LYS A 13 -5.52 10.04 -3.34
CA LYS A 13 -6.82 9.50 -2.90
C LYS A 13 -7.37 8.51 -3.93
N ASN A 14 -7.32 8.87 -5.21
CA ASN A 14 -7.72 7.99 -6.30
C ASN A 14 -6.87 6.70 -6.36
N ILE A 15 -5.57 6.79 -6.03
CA ILE A 15 -4.72 5.59 -5.86
C ILE A 15 -5.22 4.73 -4.70
N GLU A 16 -5.49 5.31 -3.52
CA GLU A 16 -5.99 4.57 -2.36
C GLU A 16 -7.33 3.87 -2.67
N ASP A 17 -8.29 4.59 -3.25
CA ASP A 17 -9.61 4.07 -3.58
C ASP A 17 -9.51 2.95 -4.63
N GLY A 18 -8.73 3.15 -5.70
CA GLY A 18 -8.51 2.10 -6.70
C GLY A 18 -7.85 0.85 -6.13
N LEU A 19 -6.90 1.01 -5.19
CA LEU A 19 -6.29 -0.13 -4.49
C LEU A 19 -7.29 -0.86 -3.57
N ASN A 20 -8.20 -0.13 -2.92
CA ASN A 20 -9.28 -0.70 -2.11
C ASN A 20 -10.28 -1.49 -2.98
N GLU A 21 -10.54 -1.01 -4.19
CA GLU A 21 -11.40 -1.66 -5.20
C GLU A 21 -10.73 -2.83 -5.93
N ASN A 22 -9.45 -3.12 -5.67
CA ASN A 22 -8.62 -4.08 -6.41
C ASN A 22 -8.45 -3.76 -7.91
N LYS A 23 -8.51 -2.48 -8.30
CA LYS A 23 -8.17 -2.05 -9.66
C LYS A 23 -6.70 -2.35 -9.96
N SER A 24 -6.41 -2.62 -11.23
CA SER A 24 -5.02 -2.75 -11.69
C SER A 24 -4.30 -1.40 -11.67
N ILE A 25 -2.98 -1.40 -11.51
CA ILE A 25 -2.19 -0.16 -11.53
C ILE A 25 -2.31 0.56 -12.85
N ASN A 26 -2.41 -0.17 -13.97
CA ASN A 26 -2.65 0.42 -15.28
C ASN A 26 -3.98 1.17 -15.35
N GLN A 27 -5.04 0.65 -14.73
CA GLN A 27 -6.33 1.31 -14.69
C GLN A 27 -6.27 2.57 -13.84
N ILE A 28 -5.72 2.48 -12.62
CA ILE A 28 -5.54 3.64 -11.73
C ILE A 28 -4.74 4.74 -12.43
N ALA A 29 -3.61 4.38 -13.06
CA ALA A 29 -2.74 5.31 -13.77
C ALA A 29 -3.47 6.06 -14.89
N LYS A 30 -4.32 5.37 -15.66
CA LYS A 30 -5.16 5.98 -16.70
C LYS A 30 -6.20 6.93 -16.10
N GLU A 31 -6.87 6.52 -15.02
CA GLU A 31 -7.91 7.32 -14.34
C GLU A 31 -7.36 8.67 -13.83
N ILE A 32 -6.14 8.69 -13.29
CA ILE A 32 -5.50 9.92 -12.78
C ILE A 32 -4.60 10.63 -13.80
N ASN A 33 -4.54 10.16 -15.05
CA ASN A 33 -3.65 10.65 -16.10
C ASN A 33 -2.16 10.75 -15.66
N ARG A 34 -1.63 9.65 -15.11
CA ARG A 34 -0.23 9.50 -14.70
C ARG A 34 0.38 8.24 -15.30
N SER A 35 1.70 8.15 -15.27
CA SER A 35 2.38 6.94 -15.74
C SER A 35 2.19 5.79 -14.73
N HIS A 36 2.13 4.55 -15.24
CA HIS A 36 2.14 3.34 -14.41
C HIS A 36 3.30 3.34 -13.39
N THR A 37 4.48 3.79 -13.82
CA THR A 37 5.67 3.86 -12.95
C THR A 37 5.55 4.91 -11.84
N THR A 38 4.85 6.01 -12.10
CA THR A 38 4.58 7.05 -11.09
C THR A 38 3.73 6.47 -9.96
N VAL A 39 2.66 5.75 -10.31
CA VAL A 39 1.78 5.10 -9.32
C VAL A 39 2.53 4.03 -8.52
N LEU A 40 3.31 3.18 -9.18
CA LEU A 40 4.11 2.16 -8.47
C LEU A 40 5.10 2.77 -7.49
N ARG A 41 5.85 3.79 -7.91
CA ARG A 41 6.83 4.46 -7.06
C ARG A 41 6.17 5.16 -5.87
N GLU A 42 5.01 5.76 -6.09
CA GLU A 42 4.23 6.38 -5.00
C GLU A 42 3.83 5.35 -3.95
N ILE A 43 3.27 4.21 -4.38
CA ILE A 43 2.83 3.14 -3.48
C ILE A 43 4.03 2.56 -2.73
N ASP A 44 5.11 2.25 -3.43
CA ASP A 44 6.28 1.61 -2.85
C ASP A 44 6.95 2.47 -1.78
N ARG A 45 7.06 3.78 -2.02
CA ARG A 45 7.66 4.74 -1.08
C ARG A 45 6.80 5.00 0.15
N ASN A 46 5.48 4.98 0.01
CA ASN A 46 4.56 5.44 1.06
C ASN A 46 3.69 4.34 1.69
N LYS A 47 3.87 3.07 1.30
CA LYS A 47 3.16 1.94 1.93
C LYS A 47 3.61 1.78 3.39
N ILE A 48 2.65 1.52 4.27
CA ILE A 48 2.88 1.38 5.71
C ILE A 48 2.88 -0.10 6.07
N TYR A 49 3.95 -0.54 6.72
CA TYR A 49 4.03 -1.88 7.31
C TYR A 49 3.18 -1.96 8.58
N PHE A 50 2.46 -3.07 8.72
CA PHE A 50 1.82 -3.43 9.98
C PHE A 50 2.30 -4.80 10.43
N LYS A 51 2.83 -4.81 11.65
CA LYS A 51 3.22 -6.04 12.33
C LYS A 51 1.99 -6.88 12.69
N PRO A 52 1.97 -8.19 12.41
CA PRO A 52 0.89 -9.06 12.84
C PRO A 52 0.85 -9.19 14.36
N LYS A 53 -0.35 -9.24 14.94
CA LYS A 53 -0.52 -9.54 16.37
C LYS A 53 -0.27 -11.03 16.59
N GLN A 54 0.76 -11.36 17.36
CA GLN A 54 0.97 -12.73 17.83
C GLN A 54 -0.12 -13.07 18.85
N TYR A 55 -0.75 -14.24 18.72
CA TYR A 55 -1.62 -14.76 19.78
C TYR A 55 -0.76 -15.17 20.97
N GLY A 56 -1.18 -14.79 22.18
CA GLY A 56 -0.59 -15.25 23.43
C GLY A 56 -0.46 -16.77 23.44
N THR A 57 0.77 -17.22 23.69
CA THR A 57 1.18 -18.52 24.23
C THR A 57 0.08 -19.57 24.40
N TYR A 58 -0.07 -20.42 23.39
CA TYR A 58 -0.41 -21.82 23.66
C TYR A 58 0.79 -22.62 23.17
N LYS A 59 1.54 -23.17 24.14
CA LYS A 59 2.55 -24.18 23.89
C LYS A 59 1.87 -25.32 23.13
N ASN A 60 2.14 -25.43 21.84
CA ASN A 60 2.06 -26.70 21.13
C ASN A 60 2.99 -26.61 19.93
N ASN A 61 3.96 -27.52 19.94
CA ASN A 61 5.08 -27.65 19.02
C ASN A 61 4.63 -27.69 17.56
N ASN A 62 4.68 -26.56 16.85
CA ASN A 62 4.69 -26.61 15.40
C ASN A 62 5.50 -25.43 14.85
N TYR A 63 6.63 -25.81 14.26
CA TYR A 63 7.59 -24.98 13.57
C TYR A 63 6.89 -24.26 12.40
N ASP A 64 7.21 -22.98 12.18
CA ASP A 64 6.71 -22.13 11.08
C ASP A 64 5.20 -21.84 10.99
N ARG A 65 4.75 -20.82 11.73
CA ARG A 65 3.60 -20.03 11.26
C ARG A 65 4.10 -19.09 10.17
N ASP A 66 3.90 -19.45 8.90
CA ASP A 66 4.15 -18.54 7.77
C ASP A 66 3.27 -17.28 7.91
N ILE A 67 3.91 -16.20 8.32
CA ILE A 67 3.30 -14.87 8.43
C ILE A 67 3.29 -14.12 7.09
N SER A 68 3.81 -14.71 6.01
CA SER A 68 3.90 -14.05 4.71
C SER A 68 2.52 -13.96 4.04
N CYS A 69 2.14 -12.76 3.61
CA CYS A 69 0.92 -12.55 2.85
C CYS A 69 1.16 -12.79 1.35
N SER A 70 0.41 -13.73 0.74
CA SER A 70 0.50 -14.03 -0.70
C SER A 70 0.19 -12.84 -1.61
N ARG A 71 -0.55 -11.84 -1.12
CA ARG A 71 -0.80 -10.59 -1.87
C ARG A 71 0.44 -9.73 -2.01
N LEU A 72 1.41 -9.87 -1.11
CA LEU A 72 2.70 -9.19 -1.19
C LEU A 72 3.66 -9.88 -2.17
N ALA A 73 3.28 -11.01 -2.77
CA ALA A 73 4.08 -11.65 -3.82
C ALA A 73 3.86 -11.03 -5.21
N LYS A 74 2.85 -10.16 -5.38
CA LYS A 74 2.49 -9.56 -6.66
C LYS A 74 2.25 -8.07 -6.50
N SER A 75 2.51 -7.30 -7.56
CA SER A 75 2.12 -5.90 -7.66
C SER A 75 0.62 -5.77 -7.34
N PRO A 76 0.20 -4.78 -6.53
CA PRO A 76 0.96 -3.62 -6.04
C PRO A 76 1.66 -3.80 -4.69
N TYR A 77 1.89 -5.03 -4.23
CA TYR A 77 2.59 -5.34 -2.99
C TYR A 77 1.95 -4.70 -1.75
N VAL A 78 0.61 -4.54 -1.77
CA VAL A 78 -0.19 -3.98 -0.68
C VAL A 78 -1.48 -4.76 -0.47
N CYS A 79 -2.10 -4.54 0.70
CA CYS A 79 -3.25 -5.30 1.19
C CYS A 79 -4.57 -4.53 1.16
N ASN A 80 -4.61 -3.29 0.67
CA ASN A 80 -5.77 -2.39 0.62
C ASN A 80 -7.10 -3.11 0.32
N GLY A 81 -7.22 -3.72 -0.87
CA GLY A 81 -8.42 -4.45 -1.31
C GLY A 81 -8.63 -5.87 -0.75
N CYS A 82 -7.90 -6.27 0.30
CA CYS A 82 -8.07 -7.60 0.92
C CYS A 82 -9.32 -7.64 1.82
N LYS A 83 -10.31 -8.46 1.46
CA LYS A 83 -11.57 -8.62 2.22
C LYS A 83 -11.37 -9.12 3.65
N SER A 84 -10.35 -9.94 3.89
CA SER A 84 -10.02 -10.48 5.23
C SER A 84 -9.03 -9.61 6.01
N ARG A 85 -8.70 -8.40 5.55
CA ARG A 85 -7.65 -7.53 6.14
C ARG A 85 -7.85 -7.20 7.61
N SER A 86 -9.10 -7.08 8.07
CA SER A 86 -9.44 -6.76 9.47
C SER A 86 -9.05 -7.88 10.45
N GLY A 87 -9.19 -9.14 10.05
CA GLY A 87 -8.84 -10.32 10.84
C GLY A 87 -7.51 -10.99 10.43
N CYS A 88 -6.86 -10.50 9.38
CA CYS A 88 -5.63 -11.09 8.86
C CYS A 88 -4.48 -10.98 9.86
N ARG A 89 -3.80 -12.11 10.10
CA ARG A 89 -2.67 -12.23 11.03
C ARG A 89 -1.32 -12.38 10.32
N LYS A 90 -1.29 -12.04 9.04
CA LYS A 90 -0.08 -12.02 8.21
C LYS A 90 0.51 -10.62 8.19
N GLU A 91 1.78 -10.52 7.85
CA GLU A 91 2.42 -9.24 7.54
C GLU A 91 1.65 -8.54 6.42
N ARG A 92 1.48 -7.23 6.57
CA ARG A 92 0.69 -6.45 5.61
C ARG A 92 1.32 -5.09 5.39
N TYR A 93 1.28 -4.67 4.13
CA TYR A 93 1.55 -3.30 3.72
C TYR A 93 0.24 -2.66 3.29
N THR A 94 -0.05 -1.43 3.72
CA THR A 94 -1.24 -0.69 3.26
C THR A 94 -0.82 0.71 2.87
N TYR A 95 -1.29 1.16 1.72
CA TYR A 95 -1.12 2.53 1.27
C TYR A 95 -2.29 3.38 1.80
N TYR A 96 -1.98 4.58 2.32
CA TYR A 96 -2.97 5.55 2.77
C TYR A 96 -2.63 6.91 2.17
N ALA A 97 -3.53 7.50 1.41
CA ALA A 97 -3.31 8.76 0.70
C ALA A 97 -2.94 9.89 1.64
N ARG A 98 -3.63 9.97 2.79
CA ARG A 98 -3.34 10.98 3.82
C ARG A 98 -1.92 10.89 4.34
N LYS A 99 -1.44 9.68 4.64
CA LYS A 99 -0.07 9.48 5.16
C LYS A 99 0.99 9.82 4.12
N ALA A 100 0.76 9.43 2.87
CA ALA A 100 1.64 9.79 1.76
C ALA A 100 1.71 11.32 1.54
N ASP A 101 0.57 12.01 1.64
CA ASP A 101 0.51 13.46 1.47
C ASP A 101 1.14 14.22 2.65
N ASP A 102 0.90 13.76 3.88
CA ASP A 102 1.53 14.31 5.09
C ASP A 102 3.06 14.23 4.97
N SER A 103 3.60 13.06 4.61
CA SER A 103 5.05 12.88 4.39
C SER A 103 5.60 13.76 3.27
N TYR A 104 4.85 13.95 2.17
CA TYR A 104 5.27 14.86 1.09
C TYR A 104 5.33 16.32 1.56
N ARG A 105 4.35 16.78 2.34
CA ARG A 105 4.32 18.15 2.89
C ARG A 105 5.43 18.38 3.91
N GLU A 106 5.73 17.39 4.73
CA GLU A 106 6.83 17.45 5.70
C GLU A 106 8.18 17.63 5.00
N VAL A 107 8.47 16.83 3.97
CA VAL A 107 9.70 16.96 3.18
C VAL A 107 9.79 18.29 2.46
N LYS A 108 8.69 18.85 1.96
CA LYS A 108 8.67 20.15 1.29
C LYS A 108 8.90 21.34 2.24
N SER A 109 8.65 21.14 3.53
CA SER A 109 8.77 22.19 4.56
C SER A 109 10.17 22.26 5.18
N ASN A 110 11.05 21.30 4.87
CA ASN A 110 12.45 21.23 5.27
C ASN A 110 13.38 21.63 4.10
#